data_AF-A0A349M4N8-F1
#
_entry.id   AF-A0A349M4N8-F1
#
_cell.length_a   1.000
_cell.length_b   1.000
_cell.length_c   1.000
_cell.angle_alpha   90.00
_cell.angle_beta   90.00
_cell.angle_gamma   90.00
#
_symmetry.space_group_name_H-M   'P 1'
#
loop_
_entity.id
_entity.type
_entity.pdbx_description
1 polymer ?
#
loop_
_entity_poly.entity_id
_entity_poly.type
_entity_poly.pdbx_seq_one_letter_code
_entity_poly.pdbx_strand_id
1 'polypeptide(L)'
;SDQIVSDTSFFDLGFLGQLGAVPGWPGAEVYPPQPMVSQTRAVLDTYQANGGQYREVVLPDCGHSPHIEKQETVFELVHSFTLEHDKIST
;
A
#
# COMPACT_ATOMS: atom_id res chain seq x y z
N SER A 1 12.91 0.98 3.87
CA SER A 1 11.66 1.25 3.14
C SER A 1 11.26 0.00 2.39
N ASP A 2 9.96 -0.30 2.29
CA ASP A 2 9.45 -1.45 1.55
C ASP A 2 9.84 -1.36 0.06
N GLN A 3 10.49 -2.40 -0.46
CA GLN A 3 10.90 -2.50 -1.87
C GLN A 3 9.97 -3.41 -2.68
N ILE A 4 9.06 -4.12 -2.00
CA ILE A 4 8.12 -5.07 -2.59
C ILE A 4 6.83 -4.34 -2.95
N VAL A 5 6.20 -3.67 -1.98
CA VAL A 5 5.02 -2.82 -2.22
C VAL A 5 5.45 -1.36 -2.26
N SER A 6 5.64 -0.87 -3.47
CA SER A 6 6.12 0.48 -3.76
C SER A 6 5.62 0.95 -5.13
N ASP A 7 5.53 2.26 -5.32
CA ASP A 7 5.23 2.84 -6.63
C ASP A 7 6.35 2.60 -7.65
N THR A 8 7.53 2.23 -7.16
CA THR A 8 8.73 1.90 -7.93
C THR A 8 9.23 0.50 -7.56
N SER A 9 8.31 -0.46 -7.38
CA SER A 9 8.66 -1.82 -7.00
C SER A 9 9.56 -2.49 -8.03
N PHE A 10 10.68 -3.08 -7.59
CA PHE A 10 11.52 -3.89 -8.47
C PHE A 10 10.91 -5.27 -8.78
N PHE A 11 9.72 -5.57 -8.24
CA PHE A 11 8.94 -6.75 -8.61
C PHE A 11 7.90 -6.43 -9.69
N ASP A 12 7.76 -5.17 -10.09
CA ASP A 12 6.90 -4.76 -11.20
C ASP A 12 7.67 -4.78 -12.53
N LEU A 13 7.25 -5.65 -13.46
CA LEU A 13 7.83 -5.74 -14.79
C LEU A 13 7.59 -4.47 -15.64
N GLY A 14 6.54 -3.70 -15.37
CA GLY A 14 6.27 -2.44 -16.06
C GLY A 14 7.30 -1.39 -15.67
N PHE A 15 7.53 -1.24 -14.35
CA PHE A 15 8.59 -0.38 -13.83
C PHE A 15 9.99 -0.83 -14.28
N LEU A 16 10.31 -2.12 -14.17
CA LEU A 16 11.59 -2.65 -14.65
C LEU A 16 11.78 -2.45 -16.17
N GLY A 17 10.70 -2.60 -16.95
CA GLY A 17 10.68 -2.32 -18.38
C GLY A 17 10.99 -0.86 -18.68
N GLN A 18 10.40 0.08 -17.93
CA GLN A 18 10.71 1.51 -18.03
C GLN A 18 12.17 1.82 -17.71
N LEU A 19 12.80 1.07 -16.79
CA LEU A 19 14.22 1.18 -16.48
C LEU A 19 15.14 0.48 -17.50
N GLY A 20 14.58 -0.19 -18.51
CA GLY A 20 15.34 -0.93 -19.53
C GLY A 20 15.84 -2.30 -19.08
N ALA A 21 15.38 -2.80 -17.94
CA ALA A 21 15.80 -4.10 -17.40
C ALA A 21 15.05 -5.30 -18.00
N VAL A 22 13.94 -5.06 -18.71
CA VAL A 22 13.13 -6.11 -19.36
C VAL A 22 13.25 -6.01 -20.89
N PRO A 23 14.01 -6.92 -21.54
CA PRO A 23 14.14 -6.92 -23.00
C PRO A 23 12.80 -7.07 -23.72
N GLY A 24 12.55 -6.21 -24.70
CA GLY A 24 11.32 -6.27 -25.51
C GLY A 24 10.06 -5.73 -24.82
N TRP A 25 10.17 -5.05 -23.67
CA TRP A 25 9.03 -4.39 -23.03
C TRP A 25 8.36 -3.41 -24.01
N PRO A 26 7.01 -3.46 -24.17
CA PRO A 26 6.31 -2.78 -25.27
C PRO A 26 6.09 -1.28 -25.07
N GLY A 27 6.54 -0.71 -23.95
CA GLY A 27 6.30 0.68 -23.59
C GLY A 27 5.10 0.87 -22.66
N ALA A 28 5.05 2.04 -22.02
CA ALA A 28 4.08 2.36 -20.97
C ALA A 28 2.63 2.44 -21.48
N GLU A 29 2.42 2.73 -22.76
CA GLU A 29 1.08 2.76 -23.35
C GLU A 29 0.42 1.37 -23.41
N VAL A 30 1.22 0.30 -23.41
CA VAL A 30 0.74 -1.10 -23.49
C VAL A 30 0.89 -1.82 -22.16
N TYR A 31 2.01 -1.62 -21.46
CA TYR A 31 2.29 -2.27 -20.19
C TYR A 31 2.93 -1.28 -19.20
N PRO A 32 2.14 -0.33 -18.65
CA PRO A 32 2.67 0.70 -17.76
C PRO A 32 3.13 0.11 -16.41
N PRO A 33 4.04 0.81 -15.71
CA PRO A 33 4.29 0.55 -14.30
C PRO A 33 3.01 0.54 -13.46
N GLN A 34 3.00 -0.26 -12.40
CA GLN A 34 1.88 -0.40 -11.48
C GLN A 34 2.21 0.28 -10.13
N PRO A 35 1.80 1.55 -9.92
CA PRO A 35 2.16 2.28 -8.72
C PRO A 35 1.31 1.84 -7.51
N MET A 36 1.80 0.85 -6.76
CA MET A 36 1.00 0.11 -5.76
C MET A 36 0.49 0.97 -4.59
N VAL A 37 1.32 1.89 -4.09
CA VAL A 37 0.95 2.75 -2.94
C VAL A 37 -0.05 3.80 -3.39
N SER A 38 0.23 4.47 -4.50
CA SER A 38 -0.67 5.49 -5.05
C SER A 38 -2.02 4.90 -5.48
N GLN A 39 -2.03 3.71 -6.08
CA GLN A 39 -3.28 3.00 -6.40
C GLN A 39 -4.09 2.65 -5.15
N THR A 40 -3.44 2.15 -4.11
CA THR A 40 -4.12 1.82 -2.84
C THR A 40 -4.72 3.07 -2.20
N ARG A 41 -3.98 4.18 -2.15
CA ARG A 41 -4.48 5.46 -1.64
C ARG A 41 -5.68 5.96 -2.44
N ALA A 42 -5.63 5.90 -3.78
CA ALA A 42 -6.75 6.34 -4.61
C ALA A 42 -8.06 5.58 -4.30
N VAL A 43 -7.97 4.26 -4.04
CA VAL A 43 -9.11 3.45 -3.60
C VAL A 43 -9.61 3.87 -2.21
N LEU A 44 -8.70 4.05 -1.26
CA LEU A 44 -9.04 4.42 0.12
C LEU A 44 -9.60 5.85 0.23
N ASP A 45 -9.06 6.80 -0.53
CA ASP A 45 -9.58 8.17 -0.64
C ASP A 45 -10.99 8.19 -1.21
N THR A 46 -11.24 7.38 -2.26
CA THR A 46 -12.59 7.20 -2.80
C THR A 46 -13.52 6.57 -1.76
N TYR A 47 -13.05 5.57 -1.02
CA TYR A 47 -13.81 4.95 0.06
C TYR A 47 -14.19 5.96 1.14
N GLN A 48 -13.24 6.80 1.59
CA GLN A 48 -13.49 7.85 2.57
C GLN A 48 -14.47 8.91 2.06
N ALA A 49 -14.33 9.35 0.79
CA ALA A 49 -15.25 10.29 0.16
C ALA A 49 -16.70 9.76 0.11
N ASN A 50 -16.90 8.44 0.14
CA ASN A 50 -18.20 7.78 0.19
C ASN A 50 -18.65 7.40 1.61
N GLY A 51 -18.05 8.00 2.66
CA GLY A 51 -18.44 7.80 4.06
C GLY A 51 -17.71 6.65 4.77
N GLY A 52 -16.74 6.02 4.11
CA GLY A 52 -15.81 5.09 4.73
C GLY A 52 -14.83 5.77 5.68
N GLN A 53 -14.12 4.96 6.49
CA GLN A 53 -13.05 5.43 7.37
C GLN A 53 -11.80 4.59 7.13
N TYR A 54 -10.65 5.22 7.00
CA TYR A 54 -9.37 4.54 6.99
C TYR A 54 -8.32 5.37 7.74
N ARG A 55 -7.27 4.71 8.20
CA ARG A 55 -6.12 5.33 8.83
C ARG A 55 -4.86 4.82 8.12
N GLU A 56 -4.01 5.74 7.68
CA GLU A 56 -2.70 5.40 7.14
C GLU A 56 -1.61 5.73 8.17
N VAL A 57 -0.71 4.78 8.42
CA VAL A 57 0.42 4.93 9.35
C VAL A 57 1.68 4.38 8.71
N VAL A 58 2.74 5.18 8.66
CA VAL A 58 4.07 4.74 8.23
C VAL A 58 4.90 4.36 9.46
N LEU A 59 5.32 3.11 9.54
CA LEU A 59 6.17 2.64 10.63
C LEU A 59 7.66 2.84 10.28
N PRO A 60 8.44 3.57 11.09
CA PRO A 60 9.87 3.70 10.87
C PRO A 60 10.57 2.35 11.06
N ASP A 61 11.66 2.14 10.31
CA ASP A 61 12.50 0.94 10.38
C ASP A 61 11.70 -0.36 10.26
N CYS A 62 10.76 -0.38 9.31
CA CYS A 62 9.90 -1.51 8.98
C CYS A 62 9.97 -1.81 7.48
N GLY A 63 10.06 -3.10 7.14
CA GLY A 63 9.98 -3.61 5.78
C GLY A 63 8.55 -3.90 5.35
N HIS A 64 8.41 -4.92 4.50
CA HIS A 64 7.16 -5.31 3.85
C HIS A 64 6.15 -5.98 4.79
N SER A 65 6.61 -6.52 5.93
CA SER A 65 5.79 -7.37 6.80
C SER A 65 5.59 -6.72 8.18
N PRO A 66 4.90 -5.57 8.29
CA PRO A 66 4.77 -4.82 9.53
C PRO A 66 4.12 -5.63 10.66
N HIS A 67 3.17 -6.50 10.32
CA HIS A 67 2.50 -7.38 11.27
C HIS A 67 3.40 -8.49 11.84
N ILE A 68 4.59 -8.70 11.27
CA ILE A 68 5.63 -9.61 11.80
C ILE A 68 6.74 -8.79 12.48
N GLU A 69 7.16 -7.68 11.86
CA GLU A 69 8.32 -6.89 12.30
C GLU A 69 8.00 -5.95 13.48
N LYS A 70 6.75 -5.48 13.59
CA LYS A 70 6.28 -4.50 14.58
C LYS A 70 4.94 -4.93 15.19
N GLN A 71 4.86 -6.19 15.63
CA GLN A 71 3.63 -6.87 16.06
C GLN A 71 2.77 -6.06 17.04
N GLU A 72 3.35 -5.59 18.14
CA GLU A 72 2.63 -4.83 19.18
C GLU A 72 2.02 -3.55 18.61
N THR A 73 2.82 -2.76 17.89
CA THR A 73 2.34 -1.53 17.27
C THR A 73 1.21 -1.78 16.27
N VAL A 74 1.34 -2.80 15.42
CA VAL A 74 0.29 -3.15 14.47
C VAL A 74 -0.98 -3.62 15.18
N PHE A 75 -0.85 -4.46 16.21
CA PHE A 75 -1.97 -4.90 17.02
C PHE A 75 -2.70 -3.72 17.66
N GLU A 76 -1.99 -2.80 18.30
CA GLU A 76 -2.57 -1.60 18.92
C GLU A 76 -3.28 -0.70 17.90
N LEU A 77 -2.68 -0.49 16.73
CA LEU A 77 -3.26 0.32 15.65
C LEU A 77 -4.56 -0.28 15.13
N VAL A 78 -4.58 -1.60 14.87
CA VAL A 78 -5.78 -2.29 14.37
C VAL A 78 -6.85 -2.33 15.46
N HIS A 79 -6.48 -2.73 16.69
CA HIS A 79 -7.41 -2.85 17.81
C HIS A 79 -8.06 -1.50 18.16
N SER A 80 -7.27 -0.43 18.29
CA SER A 80 -7.80 0.92 18.55
C SER A 80 -8.76 1.38 17.45
N PHE A 81 -8.37 1.20 16.18
CA PHE A 81 -9.23 1.58 15.06
C PHE A 81 -10.56 0.82 15.07
N THR A 82 -10.55 -0.48 15.41
CA THR A 82 -11.79 -1.26 15.51
C THR A 82 -12.69 -0.78 16.65
N LEU A 83 -12.14 -0.44 17.82
CA LEU A 83 -12.92 0.07 18.95
C LEU A 83 -13.55 1.45 18.65
N GLU A 84 -12.81 2.34 17.98
CA GLU A 84 -13.31 3.66 17.59
C GLU A 84 -14.49 3.61 16.62
N HIS A 85 -14.60 2.53 15.84
CA HIS A 85 -15.58 2.38 14.77
C HIS A 85 -16.55 1.21 15.00
N ASP A 86 -16.55 0.62 16.20
CA ASP A 86 -17.49 -0.41 16.57
C ASP A 86 -18.91 0.19 16.68
N LYS A 87 -19.80 -0.23 15.79
CA LYS A 87 -21.19 0.26 15.73
C LYS A 87 -22.10 -0.43 16.74
N ILE A 88 -21.56 -1.31 17.59
CA ILE A 88 -22.35 -2.10 18.56
C ILE A 88 -22.55 -1.34 19.90
N SER A 89 -21.86 -0.22 20.13
CA SER A 89 -22.11 0.63 21.30
C SER A 89 -22.94 1.87 20.97
N THR A 90 -24.25 1.69 20.77
CA THR A 90 -25.27 2.71 21.10
C THR A 90 -26.62 2.05 21.35
#